data_AF-A0AAN5CH95-F1
#
_entry.id   AF-A0AAN5CH95-F1
#
_cell.length_a   1.000
_cell.length_b   1.000
_cell.length_c   1.000
_cell.angle_alpha   90.00
_cell.angle_beta   90.00
_cell.angle_gamma   90.00
#
_symmetry.space_group_name_H-M   'P 1'
#
loop_
_entity.id
_entity.type
_entity.pdbx_description
1 polymer ?
#
loop_
_entity_poly.entity_id
_entity_poly.type
_entity_poly.pdbx_seq_one_letter_code
_entity_poly.pdbx_strand_id
1 'polypeptide(L)'
;LWMATFVVENRSLLDELNLKKTEFSLDDLEGLYESDADPVALSALLGCIRVKERVEEKRVPTKEFLAKTEQLRLREDEEYKWMKDHPDSYPAVADSVAASSFGREMQAANRQLTVVLNVLLTVVATFVFGFVGLQYTHPDLSQETRLVIGLVMATVVLFADAYFLVKTLDE
;
A
#
# COMPACT_ATOMS: atom_id res chain seq x y z
N LEU A 1 10.69 5.40 -15.53
CA LEU A 1 9.69 5.09 -16.57
C LEU A 1 9.97 3.67 -17.03
N TRP A 2 9.18 2.69 -16.61
CA TRP A 2 9.45 1.27 -16.92
C TRP A 2 8.38 0.79 -17.92
N MET A 3 8.81 0.42 -19.13
CA MET A 3 7.93 -0.09 -20.20
C MET A 3 7.45 -1.51 -19.87
N ALA A 4 6.13 -1.68 -19.79
CA ALA A 4 5.53 -3.01 -19.69
C ALA A 4 5.64 -3.72 -21.04
N THR A 5 6.21 -4.93 -21.04
CA THR A 5 6.33 -5.78 -22.22
C THR A 5 5.33 -6.93 -22.14
N PHE A 6 4.61 -7.15 -23.24
CA PHE A 6 3.54 -8.12 -23.39
C PHE A 6 3.97 -9.22 -24.35
N VAL A 7 3.59 -10.47 -24.06
CA VAL A 7 3.90 -11.63 -24.90
C VAL A 7 2.59 -12.23 -25.42
N VAL A 8 2.54 -12.49 -26.73
CA VAL A 8 1.39 -13.13 -27.38
C VAL A 8 1.76 -14.57 -27.72
N GLU A 9 1.07 -15.52 -27.10
CA GLU A 9 1.41 -16.95 -27.16
C GLU A 9 0.70 -17.68 -28.33
N ASN A 10 -0.37 -17.08 -28.88
CA ASN A 10 -1.18 -17.68 -29.94
C ASN A 10 -0.61 -17.36 -31.34
N ARG A 11 0.10 -18.33 -31.94
CA ARG A 11 0.78 -18.17 -33.24
C ARG A 11 -0.16 -18.02 -34.45
N SER A 12 -1.37 -18.56 -34.37
CA SER A 12 -2.31 -18.60 -35.51
C SER A 12 -2.79 -17.20 -35.93
N LEU A 13 -2.96 -16.30 -34.96
CA LEU A 13 -3.41 -14.92 -35.19
C LEU A 13 -2.27 -13.96 -35.57
N LEU A 14 -1.02 -14.33 -35.25
CA LEU A 14 0.17 -13.57 -35.65
C LEU A 14 0.43 -13.69 -37.16
N ASP A 15 0.13 -14.85 -37.74
CA ASP A 15 0.25 -15.08 -39.19
C ASP A 15 -0.86 -14.38 -39.99
N GLU A 16 -2.10 -14.34 -39.50
CA GLU A 16 -3.20 -13.60 -40.15
C GLU A 16 -2.99 -12.09 -40.13
N LEU A 17 -2.40 -11.54 -39.07
CA LEU A 17 -2.07 -10.13 -38.95
C LEU A 17 -0.67 -9.76 -39.50
N ASN A 18 0.06 -10.73 -40.05
CA ASN A 18 1.40 -10.57 -40.63
C ASN A 18 2.42 -9.94 -39.65
N LEU A 19 2.24 -10.19 -38.35
CA LEU A 19 3.07 -9.63 -37.28
C LEU A 19 4.17 -10.62 -36.90
N LYS A 20 5.41 -10.31 -37.29
CA LYS A 20 6.59 -11.16 -37.02
C LYS A 20 7.12 -11.07 -35.58
N LYS A 21 6.58 -10.17 -34.76
CA LYS A 21 7.10 -9.85 -33.43
C LYS A 21 6.20 -10.47 -32.36
N THR A 22 6.79 -11.21 -31.43
CA THR A 22 6.08 -11.94 -30.36
C THR A 22 6.10 -11.21 -29.01
N GLU A 23 6.79 -10.07 -28.94
CA GLU A 23 6.90 -9.22 -27.76
C GLU A 23 6.53 -7.78 -28.14
N PHE A 24 5.55 -7.21 -27.44
CA PHE A 24 5.02 -5.86 -27.72
C PHE A 24 5.22 -4.96 -26.50
N SER A 25 5.67 -3.71 -26.72
CA SER A 25 5.62 -2.65 -25.70
C SER A 25 4.27 -1.91 -25.76
N LEU A 26 3.93 -1.11 -24.74
CA LEU A 26 2.73 -0.25 -24.76
C LEU A 26 2.70 0.68 -25.98
N ASP A 27 3.84 1.28 -26.34
CA ASP A 27 3.95 2.19 -27.48
C ASP A 27 3.71 1.48 -28.83
N ASP A 28 4.12 0.21 -28.94
CA ASP A 28 3.87 -0.61 -30.14
C ASP A 28 2.37 -0.94 -30.28
N LEU A 29 1.66 -1.07 -29.15
CA LEU A 29 0.23 -1.38 -29.12
C LEU A 29 -0.63 -0.16 -29.50
N GLU A 30 -0.20 1.03 -29.08
CA GLU A 30 -0.85 2.30 -29.42
C GLU A 30 -0.72 2.61 -30.92
N GLY A 31 0.44 2.34 -31.53
CA GLY A 31 0.62 2.47 -32.98
C GLY A 31 -0.23 1.51 -33.82
N LEU A 32 -0.62 0.36 -33.26
CA LEU A 32 -1.55 -0.59 -33.90
C LEU A 32 -3.02 -0.17 -33.77
N TYR A 33 -3.36 0.64 -32.78
CA TYR A 33 -4.68 1.23 -32.60
C TYR A 33 -4.89 2.47 -33.48
N GLU A 34 -3.83 3.24 -33.75
CA GLU A 34 -3.87 4.41 -34.65
C GLU A 34 -3.82 4.04 -36.14
N SER A 35 -3.25 2.88 -36.49
CA SER A 35 -3.42 2.30 -37.82
C SER A 35 -4.84 1.75 -37.92
N ASP A 36 -5.57 2.02 -39.00
CA ASP A 36 -6.97 1.56 -39.30
C ASP A 36 -7.13 0.03 -39.32
N ALA A 37 -6.76 -0.67 -38.24
CA ALA A 37 -6.85 -2.10 -38.07
C ALA A 37 -8.27 -2.47 -37.65
N ASP A 38 -8.77 -3.56 -38.23
CA ASP A 38 -10.13 -4.02 -38.04
C ASP A 38 -10.43 -4.22 -36.53
N PRO A 39 -11.41 -3.52 -35.93
CA PRO A 39 -11.64 -3.51 -34.48
C PRO A 39 -11.91 -4.91 -33.90
N VAL A 40 -12.40 -5.83 -34.73
CA VAL A 40 -12.63 -7.23 -34.37
C VAL A 40 -11.30 -7.94 -34.11
N ALA A 41 -10.28 -7.72 -34.94
CA ALA A 41 -8.98 -8.35 -34.80
C ALA A 41 -8.19 -7.81 -33.60
N LEU A 42 -8.30 -6.51 -33.32
CA LEU A 42 -7.73 -5.87 -32.13
C LEU A 42 -8.29 -6.46 -30.83
N SER A 43 -9.61 -6.68 -30.77
CA SER A 43 -10.25 -7.27 -29.59
C SER A 43 -9.82 -8.73 -29.35
N ALA A 44 -9.62 -9.50 -30.42
CA ALA A 44 -9.12 -10.88 -30.35
C ALA A 44 -7.66 -10.92 -29.90
N LEU A 45 -6.84 -9.96 -30.34
CA LEU A 45 -5.44 -9.83 -29.94
C LEU A 45 -5.33 -9.48 -28.45
N LEU A 46 -6.10 -8.51 -27.95
CA LEU A 46 -6.14 -8.14 -26.53
C LEU A 46 -6.57 -9.32 -25.63
N GLY A 47 -7.48 -10.18 -26.11
CA GLY A 47 -7.86 -11.41 -25.41
C GLY A 47 -6.75 -12.46 -25.32
N CYS A 48 -5.73 -12.38 -26.18
CA CYS A 48 -4.61 -13.33 -26.23
C CYS A 48 -3.33 -12.80 -25.55
N ILE A 49 -3.31 -11.55 -25.08
CA ILE A 49 -2.15 -10.98 -24.40
C ILE A 49 -2.11 -11.51 -22.95
N ARG A 50 -1.02 -12.19 -22.60
CA ARG A 50 -0.69 -12.49 -21.20
C ARG A 50 0.46 -11.61 -20.76
N VAL A 51 0.27 -10.91 -19.65
CA VAL A 51 1.31 -10.11 -19.01
C VAL A 51 2.41 -11.06 -18.54
N LYS A 52 3.64 -10.85 -19.01
CA LYS A 52 4.80 -11.65 -18.59
C LYS A 52 4.97 -11.49 -17.07
N GLU A 53 4.89 -12.60 -16.34
CA GLU A 53 4.99 -12.60 -14.89
C GLU A 53 6.32 -11.99 -14.45
N ARG A 54 6.23 -11.01 -13.56
CA ARG A 54 7.38 -10.26 -13.04
C ARG A 54 8.23 -11.21 -12.20
N VAL A 55 9.37 -11.65 -12.73
CA VAL A 55 10.39 -12.31 -11.91
C VAL A 55 10.92 -11.26 -10.94
N GLU A 56 10.60 -11.40 -9.66
CA GLU A 56 11.16 -10.55 -8.61
C GLU A 56 12.68 -10.73 -8.61
N GLU A 57 13.40 -9.68 -8.98
CA GLU A 57 14.85 -9.65 -8.87
C GLU A 57 15.21 -9.68 -7.38
N LYS A 58 15.66 -10.85 -6.91
CA LYS A 58 16.06 -11.06 -5.52
C LYS A 58 17.14 -10.04 -5.18
N ARG A 59 16.79 -9.04 -4.35
CA ARG A 59 17.69 -7.94 -3.98
C ARG A 59 19.02 -8.51 -3.49
N VAL A 60 20.10 -8.19 -4.20
CA VAL A 60 21.46 -8.55 -3.78
C VAL A 60 21.76 -7.80 -2.49
N PRO A 61 22.14 -8.47 -1.39
CA PRO A 61 22.37 -7.80 -0.10
C PRO A 61 23.48 -6.75 -0.22
N THR A 62 23.18 -5.50 0.16
CA THR A 62 24.21 -4.45 0.28
C THR A 62 25.24 -4.84 1.33
N LYS A 63 26.51 -4.45 1.15
CA LYS A 63 27.62 -4.75 2.08
C LYS A 63 27.31 -4.37 3.53
N GLU A 64 26.56 -3.30 3.75
CA GLU A 64 26.13 -2.87 5.09
C GLU A 64 25.19 -3.85 5.78
N PHE A 65 24.28 -4.50 5.03
CA PHE A 65 23.38 -5.50 5.59
C PHE A 65 24.16 -6.74 6.00
N LEU A 66 25.10 -7.18 5.17
CA LEU A 66 25.96 -8.33 5.48
C LEU A 66 26.78 -8.08 6.75
N ALA A 67 27.38 -6.89 6.89
CA ALA A 67 28.13 -6.51 8.09
C ALA A 67 27.24 -6.48 9.35
N LYS A 68 26.00 -5.97 9.24
CA LYS A 68 25.05 -6.00 10.36
C LYS A 68 24.61 -7.43 10.71
N THR A 69 24.36 -8.27 9.70
CA THR A 69 23.99 -9.68 9.92
C THR A 69 25.12 -10.44 10.60
N GLU A 70 26.37 -10.18 10.24
CA GLU A 70 27.54 -10.79 10.88
C GLU A 70 27.67 -10.36 12.34
N GLN A 71 27.52 -9.07 12.64
CA GLN A 71 27.51 -8.56 14.02
C GLN A 71 26.39 -9.17 14.87
N LEU A 72 25.20 -9.36 14.29
CA LEU A 72 24.08 -9.99 14.99
C LEU A 72 24.34 -11.47 15.28
N ARG A 73 24.93 -12.21 14.33
CA ARG A 73 25.31 -13.62 14.54
C ARG A 73 26.34 -13.77 15.66
N LEU A 74 27.36 -12.92 15.70
CA LEU A 74 28.36 -12.96 16.76
C LEU A 74 27.74 -12.73 18.15
N ARG A 75 26.81 -11.78 18.26
CA ARG A 75 26.09 -11.51 19.51
C ARG A 75 25.22 -12.69 19.94
N GLU A 76 24.52 -13.31 18.98
CA GLU A 76 23.68 -14.48 19.24
C GLU A 76 24.51 -15.68 19.71
N ASP A 77 25.68 -15.91 19.10
CA ASP A 77 26.61 -16.98 19.49
C ASP A 77 27.16 -16.76 20.92
N GLU A 78 27.47 -15.51 21.27
CA GLU A 78 27.90 -15.13 22.63
C GLU A 78 26.79 -15.34 23.66
N GLU A 79 25.56 -14.90 23.37
CA GLU A 79 24.39 -15.11 24.23
C GLU A 79 24.08 -16.60 24.40
N TYR A 80 24.11 -17.38 23.32
CA TYR A 80 23.87 -18.82 23.36
C TYR A 80 24.92 -19.54 24.22
N LYS A 81 26.20 -19.17 24.07
CA LYS A 81 27.28 -19.72 24.89
C LYS A 81 27.09 -19.37 26.36
N TRP A 82 26.71 -18.13 26.66
CA TRP A 82 26.45 -17.68 28.02
C TRP A 82 25.28 -18.45 28.67
N MET A 83 24.18 -18.68 27.93
CA MET A 83 23.02 -19.46 28.39
C MET A 83 23.37 -20.93 28.64
N LYS A 84 24.24 -21.52 27.81
CA LYS A 84 24.71 -22.90 27.98
C LYS A 84 25.61 -23.06 29.20
N ASP A 85 26.51 -22.09 29.44
CA ASP A 85 27.45 -22.12 30.56
C ASP A 85 26.77 -21.79 31.89
N HIS A 86 25.62 -21.11 31.87
CA HIS A 86 24.85 -20.73 33.06
C HIS A 86 23.38 -21.19 32.99
N PRO A 87 23.11 -22.51 33.10
CA PRO A 87 21.76 -23.07 32.97
C PRO A 87 20.78 -22.60 34.07
N ASP A 88 21.31 -22.23 35.25
CA ASP A 88 20.51 -21.73 36.39
C ASP A 88 20.40 -20.19 36.41
N SER A 89 21.14 -19.51 35.53
CA SER A 89 21.07 -18.05 35.40
C SER A 89 20.06 -17.70 34.32
N TYR A 90 18.77 -17.93 34.59
CA TYR A 90 17.75 -17.15 33.93
C TYR A 90 17.91 -15.72 34.47
N PRO A 91 18.40 -14.74 33.69
CA PRO A 91 18.47 -13.39 34.20
C PRO A 91 17.03 -12.98 34.50
N ALA A 92 16.73 -12.68 35.77
CA ALA A 92 15.54 -11.94 36.10
C ALA A 92 15.68 -10.61 35.37
N VAL A 93 15.09 -10.53 34.18
CA VAL A 93 15.06 -9.38 33.29
C VAL A 93 14.16 -8.32 33.94
N ALA A 94 14.45 -7.88 35.16
CA ALA A 94 13.58 -7.00 35.92
C ALA A 94 13.82 -5.53 35.54
N ASP A 95 15.08 -5.11 35.38
CA ASP A 95 15.40 -3.69 35.17
C ASP A 95 15.30 -3.23 33.71
N SER A 96 15.63 -4.08 32.73
CA SER A 96 15.48 -3.73 31.30
C SER A 96 14.07 -4.01 30.75
N VAL A 97 13.28 -4.88 31.40
CA VAL A 97 11.85 -5.05 31.07
C VAL A 97 11.04 -3.84 31.53
N ALA A 98 11.33 -3.23 32.68
CA ALA A 98 10.59 -2.05 33.12
C ALA A 98 10.80 -0.82 32.21
N ALA A 99 12.03 -0.59 31.73
CA ALA A 99 12.31 0.49 30.78
C ALA A 99 11.79 0.19 29.36
N SER A 100 11.87 -1.06 28.91
CA SER A 100 11.31 -1.48 27.62
C SER A 100 9.78 -1.61 27.64
N SER A 101 9.17 -1.92 28.80
CA SER A 101 7.71 -1.91 28.99
C SER A 101 7.18 -0.50 28.91
N PHE A 102 7.86 0.49 29.52
CA PHE A 102 7.48 1.91 29.38
C PHE A 102 7.59 2.39 27.93
N GLY A 103 8.65 2.01 27.21
CA GLY A 103 8.79 2.30 25.78
C GLY A 103 7.70 1.63 24.92
N ARG A 104 7.34 0.39 25.24
CA ARG A 104 6.24 -0.35 24.57
C ARG A 104 4.86 0.24 24.89
N GLU A 105 4.63 0.69 26.11
CA GLU A 105 3.41 1.38 26.54
C GLU A 105 3.29 2.75 25.85
N MET A 106 4.39 3.49 25.75
CA MET A 106 4.43 4.77 25.02
C MET A 106 4.21 4.57 23.51
N GLN A 107 4.72 3.48 22.94
CA GLN A 107 4.44 3.10 21.55
C GLN A 107 2.99 2.68 21.33
N ALA A 108 2.38 1.97 22.28
CA ALA A 108 0.96 1.63 22.25
C ALA A 108 0.06 2.88 22.35
N ALA A 109 0.41 3.83 23.22
CA ALA A 109 -0.28 5.12 23.34
C ALA A 109 -0.21 5.93 22.04
N ASN A 110 0.97 5.96 21.38
CA ASN A 110 1.14 6.63 20.08
C ASN A 110 0.28 5.99 18.98
N ARG A 111 0.10 4.66 19.01
CA ARG A 111 -0.76 3.96 18.03
C ARG A 111 -2.23 4.34 18.22
N GLN A 112 -2.73 4.37 19.46
CA GLN A 112 -4.11 4.78 19.74
C GLN A 112 -4.37 6.24 19.34
N LEU A 113 -3.42 7.14 19.64
CA LEU A 113 -3.51 8.54 19.25
C LEU A 113 -3.57 8.69 17.72
N THR A 114 -2.75 7.92 16.99
CA THR A 114 -2.70 7.98 15.51
C THR A 114 -4.03 7.57 14.89
N VAL A 115 -4.72 6.58 15.47
CA VAL A 115 -6.04 6.13 14.99
C VAL A 115 -7.10 7.22 15.21
N VAL A 116 -7.12 7.85 16.40
CA VAL A 116 -8.04 8.96 16.69
C VAL A 116 -7.78 10.15 15.78
N LEU A 117 -6.50 10.48 15.55
CA LEU A 117 -6.12 11.55 14.64
C LEU A 117 -6.56 11.28 13.21
N ASN A 118 -6.49 10.04 12.75
CA ASN A 118 -6.95 9.67 11.41
C ASN A 118 -8.45 9.95 11.24
N VAL A 119 -9.28 9.53 12.20
CA VAL A 119 -10.73 9.82 12.20
C VAL A 119 -11.02 11.32 12.29
N LEU A 120 -10.27 12.04 13.12
CA LEU A 120 -10.46 13.48 13.24
C LEU A 120 -10.11 14.19 11.92
N LEU A 121 -9.05 13.74 11.25
CA LEU A 121 -8.62 14.30 9.97
C LEU A 121 -9.63 14.03 8.85
N THR A 122 -10.20 12.83 8.78
CA THR A 122 -11.23 12.49 7.79
C THR A 122 -12.52 13.28 8.03
N VAL A 123 -12.94 13.46 9.28
CA VAL A 123 -14.13 14.25 9.64
C VAL A 123 -13.93 15.73 9.29
N VAL A 124 -12.77 16.31 9.62
CA VAL A 124 -12.44 17.69 9.26
C VAL A 124 -12.35 17.86 7.75
N ALA A 125 -11.70 16.93 7.05
CA ALA A 125 -11.62 16.96 5.59
C ALA A 125 -13.01 16.91 4.93
N THR A 126 -13.89 16.03 5.42
CA THR A 126 -15.27 15.90 4.93
C THR A 126 -16.08 17.16 5.19
N PHE A 127 -15.94 17.75 6.38
CA PHE A 127 -16.61 19.00 6.73
C PHE A 127 -16.17 20.15 5.81
N VAL A 128 -14.86 20.34 5.67
CA VAL A 128 -14.28 21.37 4.80
C VAL A 128 -14.68 21.13 3.35
N PHE A 129 -14.63 19.88 2.89
CA PHE A 129 -15.08 19.50 1.55
C PHE A 129 -16.57 19.77 1.34
N GLY A 130 -17.43 19.46 2.31
CA GLY A 130 -18.86 19.77 2.22
C GLY A 130 -19.12 21.28 2.17
N PHE A 131 -18.44 22.06 3.02
CA PHE A 131 -18.60 23.51 3.07
C PHE A 131 -18.05 24.23 1.82
N VAL A 132 -16.79 23.97 1.49
CA VAL A 132 -16.09 24.58 0.34
C VAL A 132 -16.60 24.01 -0.98
N GLY A 133 -16.88 22.71 -1.05
CA GLY A 133 -17.45 22.08 -2.23
C GLY A 133 -18.77 22.73 -2.62
N LEU A 134 -19.69 22.92 -1.67
CA LEU A 134 -20.96 23.59 -1.91
C LEU A 134 -20.81 25.07 -2.29
N GLN A 135 -19.75 25.74 -1.84
CA GLN A 135 -19.45 27.10 -2.25
C GLN A 135 -19.15 27.17 -3.76
N TYR A 136 -18.47 26.18 -4.31
CA TYR A 136 -18.15 26.12 -5.74
C TYR A 136 -19.33 25.61 -6.58
N THR A 137 -20.10 24.63 -6.12
CA THR A 137 -21.21 24.07 -6.91
C THR A 137 -22.47 24.93 -6.87
N HIS A 138 -22.79 25.56 -5.74
CA HIS A 138 -24.02 26.32 -5.53
C HIS A 138 -23.75 27.66 -4.81
N PRO A 139 -23.28 28.69 -5.54
CA PRO A 139 -22.93 29.99 -4.97
C PRO A 139 -24.11 30.76 -4.35
N ASP A 140 -25.34 30.38 -4.69
CA ASP A 140 -26.57 31.05 -4.21
C ASP A 140 -27.04 30.60 -2.83
N LEU A 141 -26.48 29.50 -2.29
CA LEU A 141 -26.82 29.02 -0.94
C LEU A 141 -26.28 29.97 0.14
N SER A 142 -27.09 30.22 1.18
CA SER A 142 -26.64 30.97 2.35
C SER A 142 -25.50 30.24 3.08
N GLN A 143 -24.62 30.99 3.72
CA GLN A 143 -23.48 30.43 4.45
C GLN A 143 -23.92 29.42 5.52
N GLU A 144 -25.04 29.68 6.18
CA GLU A 144 -25.63 28.82 7.21
C GLU A 144 -26.05 27.45 6.66
N THR A 145 -26.71 27.42 5.50
CA THR A 145 -27.14 26.15 4.89
C THR A 145 -25.95 25.30 4.46
N ARG A 146 -24.88 25.91 3.94
CA ARG A 146 -23.65 25.19 3.58
C ARG A 146 -22.98 24.58 4.81
N LEU A 147 -22.98 25.30 5.93
CA LEU A 147 -22.43 24.81 7.19
C LEU A 147 -23.22 23.59 7.68
N VAL A 148 -24.56 23.66 7.68
CA VAL A 148 -25.42 22.55 8.09
C VAL A 148 -25.20 21.32 7.21
N ILE A 149 -25.13 21.47 5.88
CA ILE A 149 -24.90 20.33 4.98
C ILE A 149 -23.50 19.74 5.19
N GLY A 150 -22.47 20.59 5.33
CA GLY A 150 -21.12 20.13 5.65
C GLY A 150 -21.06 19.37 6.98
N LEU A 151 -21.79 19.85 7.99
CA LEU A 151 -21.90 19.19 9.29
C LEU A 151 -22.61 17.83 9.18
N VAL A 152 -23.70 17.75 8.43
CA VAL A 152 -24.43 16.48 8.20
C VAL A 152 -23.51 15.46 7.51
N MET A 153 -22.81 15.86 6.45
CA MET A 153 -21.85 14.96 5.78
C MET A 153 -20.73 14.50 6.73
N ALA A 154 -20.18 15.43 7.52
CA ALA A 154 -19.16 15.11 8.52
C ALA A 154 -19.68 14.13 9.58
N THR A 155 -20.94 14.27 10.04
CA THR A 155 -21.53 13.32 11.00
C THR A 155 -21.69 11.92 10.43
N VAL A 156 -22.06 11.77 9.16
CA VAL A 156 -22.18 10.45 8.52
C VAL A 156 -20.81 9.76 8.46
N VAL A 157 -19.77 10.49 8.05
CA VAL A 157 -18.40 9.96 8.01
C VAL A 157 -17.89 9.65 9.42
N LEU A 158 -18.17 10.52 10.39
CA LEU A 158 -17.82 10.27 11.79
C LEU A 158 -18.42 8.97 12.30
N PHE A 159 -19.68 8.67 12.00
CA PHE A 159 -20.30 7.40 12.39
C PHE A 159 -19.68 6.20 11.67
N ALA A 160 -19.37 6.33 10.37
CA ALA A 160 -18.70 5.27 9.62
C ALA A 160 -17.32 4.98 10.23
N ASP A 161 -16.49 6.00 10.40
CA ASP A 161 -15.12 5.86 10.90
C ASP A 161 -15.08 5.42 12.37
N ALA A 162 -15.98 5.95 13.23
CA ALA A 162 -16.09 5.52 14.62
C ALA A 162 -16.55 4.05 14.74
N TYR A 163 -17.47 3.63 13.87
CA TYR A 163 -17.91 2.23 13.82
C TYR A 163 -16.75 1.29 13.44
N PHE A 164 -15.99 1.63 12.39
CA PHE A 164 -14.81 0.85 12.02
C PHE A 164 -13.75 0.87 13.13
N LEU A 165 -13.50 2.03 13.76
CA LEU A 165 -12.54 2.15 14.86
C LEU A 165 -12.89 1.22 16.02
N VAL A 166 -14.14 1.24 16.49
CA VAL A 166 -14.58 0.37 17.60
C VAL A 166 -14.47 -1.10 17.22
N LYS A 167 -14.88 -1.46 16.00
CA LYS A 167 -14.79 -2.84 15.52
C LYS A 167 -13.34 -3.35 15.41
N THR A 168 -12.41 -2.48 15.01
CA THR A 168 -10.98 -2.85 14.88
C THR A 168 -10.26 -2.93 16.24
N LEU A 169 -10.89 -2.48 17.33
CA LEU A 169 -10.36 -2.62 18.69
C LEU A 169 -10.89 -3.86 19.42
N ASP A 170 -12.01 -4.42 18.96
CA ASP A 170 -12.63 -5.63 19.53
C ASP A 170 -12.05 -6.93 18.93
N GLU A 171 -11.41 -6.85 17.76
CA GLU A 171 -10.57 -7.91 17.14
C GLU A 171 -9.11 -7.86 17.62
#